data_AF-A0A1G0G3F4-F1
#
_entry.id   AF-A0A1G0G3F4-F1
#
_cell.length_a   1.000
_cell.length_b   1.000
_cell.length_c   1.000
_cell.angle_alpha   90.00
_cell.angle_beta   90.00
_cell.angle_gamma   90.00
#
_symmetry.space_group_name_H-M   'P 1'
#
loop_
_entity.id
_entity.type
_entity.pdbx_description
1 polymer ?
#
loop_
_entity_poly.entity_id
_entity_poly.type
_entity_poly.pdbx_seq_one_letter_code
_entity_poly.pdbx_strand_id
1 'polypeptide(L)'
;MAAPYNPPKKNEDFLVRIALEDAANPGSFKSSPTIAAGDFKVSTDGGALGNLGTIPVVSPASSIWVLVTLSAAEMNGDVIAVQAIDQTSPKEWADMAFCIPTVQ
;
A
#
# COMPACT_ATOMS: atom_id res chain seq x y z
N MET A 1 -10.95 0.37 -17.29
CA MET A 1 -11.97 0.90 -16.36
C MET A 1 -11.21 1.49 -15.18
N ALA A 2 -11.62 2.62 -14.60
CA ALA A 2 -10.92 3.14 -13.41
C ALA A 2 -11.02 2.09 -12.29
N ALA A 3 -9.89 1.77 -11.65
CA ALA A 3 -9.83 0.77 -10.59
C ALA A 3 -10.85 1.13 -9.48
N PRO A 4 -11.80 0.25 -9.14
CA PRO A 4 -12.81 0.52 -8.12
C PRO A 4 -12.17 0.74 -6.74
N TYR A 5 -12.73 1.69 -5.99
CA TYR A 5 -12.39 1.92 -4.57
C TYR A 5 -13.21 1.03 -3.62
N ASN A 6 -14.37 0.52 -4.06
CA ASN A 6 -15.31 -0.22 -3.23
C ASN A 6 -16.34 -0.98 -4.09
N PRO A 7 -16.62 -2.27 -3.84
CA PRO A 7 -15.89 -3.17 -2.93
C PRO A 7 -14.54 -3.59 -3.53
N PRO A 8 -13.57 -4.00 -2.70
CA PRO A 8 -12.43 -4.75 -3.19
C PRO A 8 -12.92 -6.08 -3.77
N LYS A 9 -12.67 -6.31 -5.06
CA LYS A 9 -13.16 -7.49 -5.78
C LYS A 9 -12.01 -8.32 -6.32
N LYS A 10 -12.17 -9.64 -6.28
CA LYS A 10 -11.17 -10.57 -6.78
C LYS A 10 -10.92 -10.37 -8.28
N ASN A 11 -9.65 -10.40 -8.67
CA ASN A 11 -9.22 -10.28 -10.06
C ASN A 11 -9.68 -8.98 -10.77
N GLU A 12 -9.87 -7.91 -10.00
CA GLU A 12 -10.08 -6.55 -10.50
C GLU A 12 -9.07 -5.59 -9.87
N ASP A 13 -8.65 -4.56 -10.61
CA ASP A 13 -7.77 -3.53 -10.06
C ASP A 13 -8.41 -2.85 -8.84
N PHE A 14 -7.62 -2.43 -7.87
CA PHE A 14 -8.13 -1.81 -6.65
C PHE A 14 -7.26 -0.65 -6.18
N LEU A 15 -7.90 0.39 -5.63
CA LEU A 15 -7.24 1.57 -5.09
C LEU A 15 -7.58 1.75 -3.61
N VAL A 16 -6.58 2.04 -2.80
CA VAL A 16 -6.76 2.42 -1.39
C VAL A 16 -5.81 3.53 -1.00
N ARG A 17 -6.24 4.39 -0.08
CA ARG A 17 -5.40 5.43 0.51
C ARG A 17 -5.08 5.09 1.95
N ILE A 18 -3.83 5.26 2.32
CA ILE A 18 -3.29 5.03 3.66
C ILE A 18 -2.48 6.25 4.10
N ALA A 19 -2.19 6.34 5.39
CA ALA A 19 -1.23 7.28 5.94
C ALA A 19 -0.12 6.48 6.64
N LEU A 20 1.10 7.03 6.63
CA LEU A 20 2.27 6.41 7.25
C LEU A 20 2.68 7.25 8.47
N GLU A 21 3.03 6.61 9.57
CA GLU A 21 3.48 7.30 10.79
C GLU A 21 4.90 7.86 10.58
N ASP A 22 5.16 9.06 11.10
CA ASP A 22 6.47 9.71 11.08
C ASP A 22 7.42 9.01 12.05
N ALA A 23 8.53 8.46 11.55
CA ALA A 23 9.52 7.78 12.38
C ALA A 23 10.28 8.74 13.30
N ALA A 24 10.42 10.02 12.90
CA ALA A 24 11.06 11.06 13.71
C ALA A 24 10.11 11.67 14.75
N ASN A 25 8.80 11.62 14.51
CA ASN A 25 7.76 12.15 15.40
C ASN A 25 6.64 11.12 15.64
N PRO A 26 6.88 10.06 16.44
CA PRO A 26 5.87 9.04 16.72
C PRO A 26 4.54 9.64 17.21
N GLY A 27 3.43 9.09 16.72
CA GLY A 27 2.07 9.60 16.93
C GLY A 27 1.61 10.67 15.94
N SER A 28 2.48 11.12 15.02
CA SER A 28 2.12 11.99 13.90
C SER A 28 2.23 11.26 12.58
N PHE A 29 1.46 11.67 11.56
CA PHE A 29 1.62 11.14 10.21
C PHE A 29 2.72 11.87 9.45
N LYS A 30 3.52 11.11 8.70
CA LYS A 30 4.52 11.67 7.81
C LYS A 30 3.84 12.39 6.66
N SER A 31 4.12 13.69 6.52
CA SER A 31 3.70 14.44 5.33
C SER A 31 4.63 14.17 4.16
N SER A 32 4.05 13.99 2.97
CA SER A 32 4.78 13.74 1.73
C SER A 32 5.88 12.67 1.87
N PRO A 33 5.56 11.47 2.39
CA PRO A 33 6.55 10.41 2.59
C PRO A 33 7.24 10.07 1.27
N THR A 34 8.55 9.83 1.33
CA THR A 34 9.31 9.32 0.18
C THR A 34 8.99 7.84 0.02
N ILE A 35 8.60 7.43 -1.18
CA ILE A 35 8.25 6.04 -1.49
C ILE A 35 9.08 5.60 -2.68
N ALA A 36 9.77 4.49 -2.51
CA ALA A 36 10.62 3.84 -3.50
C ALA A 36 10.12 2.43 -3.84
N ALA A 37 10.67 1.88 -4.92
CA ALA A 37 10.41 0.50 -5.29
C ALA A 37 10.93 -0.46 -4.20
N GLY A 38 10.08 -1.40 -3.78
CA GLY A 38 10.40 -2.39 -2.75
C GLY A 38 9.99 -2.02 -1.33
N ASP A 39 9.62 -0.76 -1.07
CA ASP A 39 9.06 -0.34 0.22
C ASP A 39 7.73 -1.04 0.49
N PHE A 40 6.91 -1.18 -0.54
CA PHE A 40 5.63 -1.87 -0.48
C PHE A 40 5.73 -3.25 -1.12
N LYS A 41 5.21 -4.25 -0.40
CA LYS A 41 5.09 -5.62 -0.88
C LYS A 41 3.70 -6.17 -0.61
N VAL A 42 3.27 -7.07 -1.48
CA VAL A 42 1.95 -7.70 -1.45
C VAL A 42 2.09 -9.23 -1.37
N SER A 43 1.19 -9.85 -0.62
CA SER A 43 1.00 -11.30 -0.53
C SER A 43 -0.47 -11.61 -0.78
N THR A 44 -0.71 -12.59 -1.64
CA THR A 44 -2.05 -13.08 -2.01
C THR A 44 -2.27 -14.42 -1.31
N ASP A 45 -3.30 -14.51 -0.47
CA ASP A 45 -3.68 -15.73 0.28
C ASP A 45 -2.51 -16.38 1.06
N GLY A 46 -1.59 -15.57 1.59
CA GLY A 46 -0.41 -16.03 2.33
C GLY A 46 0.73 -16.54 1.45
N GLY A 47 0.67 -16.31 0.13
CA GLY A 47 1.78 -16.55 -0.80
C GLY A 47 3.02 -15.70 -0.51
N ALA A 48 4.10 -15.96 -1.26
CA ALA A 48 5.34 -15.20 -1.12
C ALA A 48 5.14 -13.69 -1.41
N LEU A 49 5.88 -12.84 -0.69
CA LEU A 49 5.82 -11.39 -0.87
C LEU A 49 6.44 -10.98 -2.22
N GLY A 50 5.64 -10.35 -3.06
CA GLY A 50 6.07 -9.68 -4.29
C GLY A 50 6.12 -8.16 -4.10
N ASN A 51 6.96 -7.48 -4.88
CA ASN A 51 6.86 -6.01 -4.98
C ASN A 51 5.56 -5.65 -5.70
N LEU A 52 4.96 -4.51 -5.35
CA LEU A 52 3.84 -4.00 -6.13
C LEU A 52 4.29 -3.63 -7.54
N GLY A 53 3.45 -3.91 -8.54
CA GLY A 53 3.69 -3.51 -9.93
C GLY A 53 3.64 -2.00 -10.13
N THR A 54 2.88 -1.28 -9.29
CA THR A 54 2.82 0.19 -9.26
C THR A 54 3.39 0.70 -7.94
N ILE A 55 4.40 1.56 -8.01
CA ILE A 55 4.94 2.24 -6.82
C ILE A 55 3.85 3.14 -6.24
N PRO A 56 3.47 2.99 -4.96
CA PRO A 56 2.51 3.90 -4.34
C PRO A 56 2.98 5.35 -4.37
N VAL A 57 2.03 6.28 -4.46
CA VAL A 57 2.35 7.71 -4.64
C VAL A 57 1.58 8.59 -3.67
N VAL A 58 2.20 9.68 -3.23
CA VAL A 58 1.51 10.70 -2.44
C VAL A 58 0.45 11.38 -3.32
N SER A 59 -0.81 11.26 -2.92
CA SER A 59 -1.95 11.80 -3.65
C SER A 59 -3.08 12.09 -2.65
N PRO A 60 -3.71 13.27 -2.65
CA PRO A 60 -3.30 14.49 -3.36
C PRO A 60 -1.85 14.90 -3.02
N ALA A 61 -1.20 15.63 -3.94
CA ALA A 61 0.16 16.10 -3.72
C ALA A 61 0.25 16.94 -2.43
N SER A 62 1.40 16.88 -1.76
CA SER A 62 1.66 17.60 -0.50
C SER A 62 0.71 17.24 0.66
N SER A 63 0.18 16.02 0.67
CA SER A 63 -0.66 15.51 1.76
C SER A 63 0.02 14.34 2.50
N ILE A 64 -0.67 13.80 3.50
CA ILE A 64 -0.27 12.57 4.21
C ILE A 64 -0.75 11.30 3.49
N TRP A 65 -1.57 11.44 2.46
CA TRP A 65 -2.25 10.32 1.83
C TRP A 65 -1.36 9.68 0.77
N VAL A 66 -1.14 8.38 0.93
CA VAL A 66 -0.45 7.52 -0.03
C VAL A 66 -1.49 6.69 -0.76
N LEU A 67 -1.56 6.84 -2.08
CA LEU A 67 -2.38 6.01 -2.96
C LEU A 67 -1.62 4.72 -3.26
N VAL A 68 -2.17 3.60 -2.81
CA VAL A 68 -1.74 2.26 -3.17
C VAL A 68 -2.64 1.76 -4.29
N THR A 69 -2.02 1.38 -5.41
CA THR A 69 -2.69 0.81 -6.57
C THR A 69 -2.31 -0.65 -6.71
N LEU A 70 -3.30 -1.53 -6.64
CA LEU A 70 -3.14 -2.97 -6.80
C LEU A 70 -3.78 -3.37 -8.13
N SER A 71 -3.05 -4.15 -8.92
CA SER A 71 -3.52 -4.73 -10.16
C SER A 71 -4.47 -5.90 -9.92
N ALA A 72 -5.24 -6.26 -10.95
CA ALA A 72 -6.09 -7.45 -10.95
C ALA A 72 -5.32 -8.72 -10.56
N ALA A 73 -4.06 -8.86 -10.97
CA ALA A 73 -3.23 -10.02 -10.63
C ALA A 73 -2.90 -10.05 -9.13
N GLU A 74 -2.58 -8.90 -8.54
CA GLU A 74 -2.29 -8.78 -7.10
C GLU A 74 -3.55 -8.93 -6.24
N MET A 75 -4.73 -8.58 -6.80
CA MET A 75 -6.05 -8.74 -6.20
C MET A 75 -6.69 -10.11 -6.47
N ASN A 76 -5.98 -11.08 -7.04
CA ASN A 76 -6.51 -12.40 -7.37
C ASN A 76 -6.41 -13.40 -6.20
N GLY A 77 -6.98 -13.03 -5.05
CA GLY A 77 -7.07 -13.87 -3.85
C GLY A 77 -8.22 -13.43 -2.98
N ASP A 78 -8.48 -14.19 -1.92
CA ASP A 78 -9.56 -13.91 -0.96
C ASP A 78 -9.08 -12.90 0.11
N VAL A 79 -7.78 -12.95 0.46
CA VAL A 79 -7.12 -12.00 1.36
C VAL A 79 -5.84 -11.47 0.73
N ILE A 80 -5.79 -10.16 0.54
CA ILE A 80 -4.60 -9.46 0.03
C ILE A 80 -3.91 -8.76 1.21
N ALA A 81 -2.71 -9.20 1.58
CA ALA A 81 -1.92 -8.58 2.62
C ALA A 81 -0.87 -7.65 2.00
N VAL A 82 -0.83 -6.41 2.47
CA VAL A 82 0.17 -5.41 2.05
C VAL A 82 1.01 -5.02 3.25
N GLN A 83 2.32 -5.06 3.08
CA GLN A 83 3.28 -4.49 4.04
C GLN A 83 4.01 -3.31 3.40
N ALA A 84 4.29 -2.31 4.23
CA ALA A 84 5.06 -1.12 3.92
C ALA A 84 6.23 -1.04 4.91
N ILE A 85 7.46 -1.10 4.42
CA ILE A 85 8.68 -1.00 5.22
C ILE A 85 9.61 -0.03 4.52
N ASP A 86 9.89 1.08 5.18
CA ASP A 86 10.87 2.05 4.70
C ASP A 86 12.27 1.39 4.69
N GLN A 87 12.86 1.30 3.51
CA GLN A 87 14.19 0.70 3.33
C GLN A 87 15.33 1.66 3.67
N THR A 88 15.04 2.94 3.99
CA THR A 88 16.06 3.92 4.36
C THR A 88 16.58 3.72 5.79
N SER A 89 17.80 4.20 6.05
CA SER A 89 18.44 4.18 7.36
C SER A 89 19.10 5.55 7.62
N PRO A 90 18.59 6.37 8.57
CA PRO A 90 17.41 6.12 9.39
C PRO A 90 16.11 6.14 8.58
N LYS A 91 15.07 5.47 9.07
CA LYS A 91 13.74 5.48 8.44
C LYS A 91 13.13 6.88 8.50
N GLU A 92 12.42 7.25 7.44
CA GLU A 92 11.59 8.43 7.34
C GLU A 92 10.18 8.21 7.92
N TRP A 93 9.63 7.01 7.73
CA TRP A 93 8.30 6.62 8.23
C TRP A 93 8.32 5.20 8.82
N ALA A 94 7.38 4.93 9.73
CA ALA A 94 7.34 3.67 10.47
C ALA A 94 6.70 2.54 9.67
N ASP A 95 7.10 1.30 9.96
CA ASP A 95 6.57 0.12 9.30
C ASP A 95 5.06 -0.02 9.52
N MET A 96 4.34 -0.46 8.49
CA MET A 96 2.90 -0.66 8.53
C MET A 96 2.51 -1.90 7.73
N ALA A 97 1.42 -2.55 8.12
CA ALA A 97 0.79 -3.58 7.31
C ALA A 97 -0.74 -3.51 7.44
N PHE A 98 -1.44 -3.92 6.40
CA PHE A 98 -2.89 -4.02 6.39
C PHE A 98 -3.35 -5.12 5.44
N CYS A 99 -4.57 -5.62 5.66
CA CYS A 99 -5.18 -6.65 4.81
C CYS A 99 -6.44 -6.10 4.14
N ILE A 100 -6.68 -6.55 2.92
CA ILE A 100 -7.86 -6.26 2.12
C ILE A 100 -8.57 -7.60 1.84
N PRO A 101 -9.72 -7.86 2.48
CA PRO A 101 -10.60 -8.95 2.08
C PRO A 101 -11.28 -8.61 0.75
N THR A 102 -11.39 -9.59 -0.14
CA THR A 102 -12.07 -9.41 -1.43
C THR A 102 -13.45 -10.05 -1.44
N VAL A 103 -14.36 -9.47 -2.22
CA VAL A 103 -15.59 -10.15 -2.65
C VAL A 103 -15.33 -10.94 -3.93
N GLN A 104 -16.16 -11.96 -4.18
CA GLN A 104 -16.12 -12.75 -5.42
C GLN A 104 -16.49 -11.92 -6.67
#